data_AF-A0A3N1V885-F1
#
_entry.id   AF-A0A3N1V885-F1
#
_cell.length_a   1.000
_cell.length_b   1.000
_cell.length_c   1.000
_cell.angle_alpha   90.00
_cell.angle_beta   90.00
_cell.angle_gamma   90.00
#
_symmetry.space_group_name_H-M   'P 1'
#
loop_
_entity.id
_entity.type
_entity.pdbx_description
1 polymer ?
#
loop_
_entity_poly.entity_id
_entity_poly.type
_entity_poly.pdbx_seq_one_letter_code
_entity_poly.pdbx_strand_id
1 'polypeptide(L)' 'MTYQAVPRPFEDLPHALLHKRVRDVASGVEGELMAVVREDVSDTAAREHWVQLAYVRGPSGREISTAVANIQAV' A
#
# COMPACT_ATOMS: atom_id res chain seq x y z
N MET A 1 -24.63 -16.52 -5.14
CA MET A 1 -23.33 -16.10 -5.68
C MET A 1 -22.48 -15.65 -4.49
N THR A 2 -21.72 -16.57 -3.90
CA THR A 2 -20.83 -16.29 -2.78
C THR A 2 -19.51 -15.79 -3.35
N TYR A 3 -19.14 -14.54 -3.06
CA TYR A 3 -17.82 -14.00 -3.40
C TYR A 3 -16.79 -14.72 -2.53
N GLN A 4 -16.25 -15.84 -3.02
CA GLN A 4 -15.03 -16.39 -2.45
C GLN A 4 -13.91 -15.43 -2.85
N ALA A 5 -13.44 -14.62 -1.90
CA ALA A 5 -12.22 -13.86 -2.08
C ALA A 5 -11.10 -14.89 -2.24
N VAL A 6 -10.67 -15.11 -3.48
CA VAL A 6 -9.41 -15.82 -3.75
C VAL A 6 -8.33 -14.95 -3.10
N PRO A 7 -7.55 -15.46 -2.13
CA PRO A 7 -6.49 -14.66 -1.53
C PRO A 7 -5.56 -14.21 -2.64
N ARG A 8 -5.46 -12.89 -2.81
CA ARG A 8 -4.59 -12.31 -3.84
C ARG A 8 -3.15 -12.38 -3.35
N PRO A 9 -2.21 -12.84 -4.19
CA PRO A 9 -0.81 -12.82 -3.84
C PRO A 9 -0.35 -11.41 -3.45
N PHE A 10 0.47 -11.31 -2.41
CA PHE A 10 1.19 -10.10 -2.09
C PHE A 10 2.63 -10.43 -1.67
N GLU A 11 3.52 -9.47 -1.89
CA GLU A 11 4.93 -9.57 -1.53
C GLU A 11 5.34 -8.32 -0.77
N ASP A 12 5.97 -8.47 0.39
CA ASP A 12 6.61 -7.37 1.09
C ASP A 12 7.82 -6.88 0.30
N LEU A 13 7.90 -5.56 0.10
CA LEU A 13 8.99 -4.91 -0.61
C LEU A 13 9.84 -4.07 0.35
N PRO A 14 11.17 -4.06 0.17
CA PRO A 14 12.01 -3.14 0.92
C PRO A 14 11.74 -1.69 0.49
N HIS A 15 11.82 -0.75 1.43
CA HIS A 15 11.71 0.67 1.16
C HIS A 15 12.58 1.50 2.10
N ALA A 16 13.26 2.53 1.59
CA ALA A 16 14.19 3.34 2.37
C ALA A 16 13.52 4.18 3.48
N LEU A 17 12.21 4.41 3.34
CA LEU A 17 11.39 5.15 4.31
C LEU A 17 10.60 4.24 5.27
N LEU A 18 10.82 2.93 5.25
CA LEU A 18 10.11 2.02 6.16
C LEU A 18 10.38 2.41 7.63
N HIS A 19 9.33 2.43 8.44
CA HIS A 19 9.31 2.92 9.83
C HIS A 19 9.72 4.39 10.01
N LYS A 20 9.64 5.20 8.95
CA LYS A 20 9.88 6.65 9.00
C LYS A 20 8.60 7.43 8.80
N ARG A 21 8.63 8.70 9.23
CA ARG A 21 7.56 9.66 8.95
C ARG A 21 7.49 9.95 7.46
N VAL A 22 6.28 9.83 6.92
CA VAL A 22 5.96 10.12 5.54
C VAL A 22 4.70 10.94 5.44
N ARG A 23 4.56 11.66 4.34
CA ARG A 23 3.34 12.36 3.93
C ARG A 23 2.80 11.72 2.66
N ASP A 24 1.52 11.33 2.68
CA ASP A 24 0.80 11.02 1.45
C ASP A 24 0.43 12.34 0.76
N VAL A 25 0.98 12.56 -0.44
CA VAL A 25 0.79 13.80 -1.20
C VAL A 25 -0.67 13.99 -1.62
N ALA A 26 -1.38 12.90 -1.92
CA ALA A 26 -2.74 12.98 -2.43
C ALA A 26 -3.75 13.41 -1.35
N SER A 27 -3.61 12.87 -0.12
CA SER A 27 -4.49 13.23 1.00
C SER A 27 -3.94 14.34 1.90
N GLY A 28 -2.63 14.61 1.82
CA GLY A 28 -1.91 15.50 2.74
C GLY A 28 -1.66 14.91 4.12
N VAL A 29 -2.14 13.68 4.40
CA VAL A 29 -2.01 13.02 5.70
C VAL A 29 -0.57 12.60 5.95
N GLU A 30 -0.07 12.87 7.15
CA GLU A 30 1.21 12.35 7.61
C GLU A 30 1.04 11.17 8.56
N GLY A 31 1.97 10.21 8.47
CA GLY A 31 1.98 9.00 9.28
C GLY A 31 3.34 8.32 9.27
N GLU A 32 3.42 7.15 9.87
CA GLU A 32 4.58 6.26 9.75
C GLU A 32 4.36 5.26 8.63
N LEU A 33 5.34 5.05 7.75
CA LEU A 33 5.28 3.99 6.74
C LEU A 33 5.49 2.63 7.41
N MET A 34 4.44 1.82 7.48
CA MET A 34 4.47 0.52 8.16
C MET A 34 4.86 -0.63 7.25
N ALA A 35 4.48 -0.57 5.97
CA ALA A 35 4.79 -1.59 4.98
C ALA A 35 4.74 -1.02 3.56
N VAL A 36 5.48 -1.65 2.67
CA VAL A 36 5.30 -1.52 1.22
C VAL A 36 5.09 -2.90 0.66
N VAL A 37 4.02 -3.10 -0.11
CA VAL A 37 3.72 -4.40 -0.72
C VAL A 37 3.53 -4.26 -2.21
N ARG A 38 3.85 -5.32 -2.94
CA ARG A 38 3.35 -5.55 -4.30
C ARG A 38 2.13 -6.44 -4.19
N GLU A 39 0.98 -5.97 -4.65
CA GLU A 39 -0.28 -6.73 -4.63
C GLU A 39 -0.73 -7.04 -6.05
N ASP A 40 -1.17 -8.28 -6.27
CA ASP A 40 -1.86 -8.67 -7.49
C ASP A 40 -3.27 -8.07 -7.47
N VAL A 41 -3.59 -7.24 -8.46
CA VAL A 41 -4.92 -6.66 -8.65
C VAL A 41 -5.56 -7.04 -9.97
N SER A 42 -5.14 -8.17 -10.54
CA SER A 42 -5.67 -8.72 -11.78
C SER A 42 -7.16 -8.98 -11.68
N ASP A 43 -7.89 -8.58 -12.72
CA ASP A 43 -9.33 -8.87 -12.86
C ASP A 43 -9.55 -10.23 -13.55
N THR A 44 -8.60 -10.67 -14.37
CA THR A 44 -8.61 -11.97 -15.05
C THR A 44 -7.22 -12.57 -15.13
N ALA A 45 -7.12 -13.90 -15.19
CA ALA A 45 -5.83 -14.59 -15.33
C ALA A 45 -5.07 -14.26 -16.63
N ALA A 46 -5.75 -13.75 -17.66
CA ALA A 46 -5.14 -13.36 -18.94
C ALA A 46 -4.54 -11.94 -18.92
N ARG A 47 -4.83 -11.16 -17.87
CA ARG A 47 -4.39 -9.76 -17.76
C ARG A 47 -3.84 -9.51 -16.36
N GLU A 48 -2.60 -9.92 -16.18
CA GLU A 48 -1.86 -9.65 -14.95
C GLU A 48 -1.71 -8.14 -14.73
N HIS A 49 -2.03 -7.69 -13.52
CA HIS A 49 -1.85 -6.30 -13.10
C HIS A 49 -1.42 -6.27 -11.65
N TRP A 50 -0.23 -5.71 -11.41
CA TRP A 50 0.36 -5.60 -10.08
C TRP A 50 0.54 -4.14 -9.71
N VAL A 51 0.26 -3.81 -8.46
CA VAL A 51 0.42 -2.44 -7.94
C VAL A 51 1.29 -2.44 -6.69
N GLN A 52 2.02 -1.35 -6.47
CA GLN A 52 2.80 -1.15 -5.27
C GLN A 52 2.05 -0.22 -4.32
N LEU A 53 1.72 -0.73 -3.13
CA LEU A 53 0.99 0.00 -2.10
C LEU A 53 1.89 0.29 -0.91
N ALA A 54 1.76 1.49 -0.37
CA ALA A 54 2.34 1.91 0.90
C ALA A 54 1.25 1.94 1.97
N TYR A 55 1.46 1.24 3.08
CA TYR A 55 0.59 1.31 4.26
C TYR A 55 1.15 2.32 5.25
N VAL A 56 0.39 3.37 5.50
CA VAL A 56 0.76 4.48 6.38
C VAL A 56 -0.14 4.48 7.60
N ARG A 57 0.45 4.43 8.79
CA ARG A 57 -0.28 4.54 10.06
C ARG A 57 -0.38 6.00 10.46
N GLY A 58 -1.59 6.55 10.40
CA GLY A 58 -1.87 7.92 10.78
C GLY A 58 -2.02 8.11 12.30
N PRO A 59 -2.27 9.35 12.77
CA PRO A 59 -2.36 9.67 14.20
C PRO A 59 -3.48 8.95 14.96
N SER A 60 -4.52 8.51 14.26
CA SER A 60 -5.62 7.71 14.84
C SER A 60 -5.21 6.26 15.14
N GLY A 61 -3.99 5.85 14.78
CA GLY A 61 -3.52 4.47 14.86
C GLY A 61 -4.05 3.57 13.74
N ARG A 62 -4.97 4.07 12.90
CA ARG A 62 -5.49 3.35 11.73
C ARG A 62 -4.53 3.45 10.56
N GLU A 63 -4.32 2.33 9.89
CA GLU A 63 -3.57 2.27 8.65
C GLU A 63 -4.45 2.62 7.44
N ILE A 64 -3.87 3.41 6.54
CA ILE A 64 -4.41 3.73 5.23
C ILE A 64 -3.42 3.25 4.18
N SER A 65 -3.91 2.79 3.03
CA SER A 65 -3.06 2.47 1.88
C SER A 65 -3.10 3.61 0.86
N THR A 66 -1.96 3.86 0.22
CA THR A 66 -1.82 4.77 -0.93
C THR A 66 -0.81 4.17 -1.91
N ALA A 67 -0.67 4.74 -3.11
CA ALA A 67 0.38 4.32 -4.03
C ALA A 67 1.76 4.67 -3.45
N VAL A 68 2.76 3.80 -3.63
CA VAL A 68 4.14 4.10 -3.18
C VAL A 68 4.65 5.41 -3.80
N ALA A 69 4.25 5.73 -5.02
CA ALA A 69 4.61 6.98 -5.68
C ALA A 69 4.03 8.24 -5.00
N ASN A 70 3.03 8.10 -4.13
CA ASN A 70 2.40 9.21 -3.43
C ASN A 70 3.05 9.55 -2.09
N ILE A 71 3.94 8.71 -1.56
CA ILE A 71 4.59 8.98 -0.27
C ILE A 71 5.86 9.80 -0.44
N GLN A 72 6.05 10.76 0.45
CA GLN A 72 7.28 11.56 0.55
C GLN A 72 7.78 11.54 1.97
N ALA A 73 9.10 11.65 2.16
CA ALA A 73 9.67 11.93 3.47
C ALA A 73 9.17 13.28 3.98
N VAL A 74 8.92 13.36 5.29
CA VAL A 74 8.64 14.61 6.00
C VAL A 74 9.95 15.22 6.49
#